data_AF-A0A6V7IME1-F1
#
_entry.id   AF-A0A6V7IME1-F1
#
_cell.length_a   1.000
_cell.length_b   1.000
_cell.length_c   1.000
_cell.angle_alpha   90.00
_cell.angle_beta   90.00
_cell.angle_gamma   90.00
#
_symmetry.space_group_name_H-M   'P 1'
#
loop_
_entity.id
_entity.type
_entity.pdbx_description
1 polymer ?
#
loop_
_entity_poly.entity_id
_entity_poly.type
_entity_poly.pdbx_seq_one_letter_code
_entity_poly.pdbx_strand_id
1 'polypeptide(L)' 'LMFVPPDYNRTSIEQRPKRILIPHGMSEAKIGTNIFQQLGCPVNTCVITRDSPETADLIIFKDYITNIGRRPPNQ' A
#
# COMPACT_ATOMS: atom_id res chain seq x y z
N LEU A 1 6.24 24.98 -2.29
CA LEU A 1 4.82 24.96 -1.86
C LEU A 1 4.29 23.55 -2.04
N MET A 2 3.73 22.93 -1.00
CA MET A 2 3.07 21.61 -1.12
C MET A 2 1.58 21.83 -1.43
N PHE A 3 1.02 21.02 -2.33
CA PHE A 3 -0.41 21.03 -2.62
C PHE A 3 -1.17 20.35 -1.47
N VAL A 4 -2.07 21.09 -0.83
CA VAL A 4 -2.99 20.57 0.19
C VAL A 4 -4.38 20.51 -0.44
N PRO A 5 -4.99 19.32 -0.59
CA PRO A 5 -6.30 19.18 -1.20
C PRO A 5 -7.37 19.97 -0.40
N PRO A 6 -8.42 20.49 -1.06
CA PRO A 6 -9.46 21.29 -0.41
C PRO A 6 -10.21 20.53 0.70
N ASP A 7 -10.22 19.20 0.65
CA ASP A 7 -10.88 18.34 1.64
C ASP A 7 -9.95 17.83 2.77
N TYR A 8 -8.72 18.36 2.87
CA TYR A 8 -7.74 17.88 3.85
C TYR A 8 -8.20 17.97 5.32
N ASN A 9 -9.05 18.95 5.64
CA ASN A 9 -9.58 19.18 6.99
C ASN A 9 -10.95 18.55 7.26
N ARG A 10 -11.55 17.82 6.30
CA ARG A 10 -12.77 17.04 6.58
C ARG A 10 -12.37 15.91 7.53
N THR A 11 -12.69 16.11 8.80
CA THR A 11 -12.28 15.29 9.92
C THR A 11 -12.37 13.80 9.62
N SER A 12 -11.25 13.11 9.90
CA SER A 12 -11.03 11.65 9.94
C SER A 12 -12.13 10.81 10.62
N ILE A 13 -13.15 11.43 11.21
CA ILE A 13 -14.28 10.80 11.89
C ILE A 13 -15.36 10.34 10.88
N GLU A 14 -15.56 11.07 9.78
CA GLU A 14 -16.57 10.71 8.77
C GLU A 14 -16.02 9.81 7.66
N GLN A 15 -14.71 9.85 7.40
CA GLN A 15 -14.10 9.11 6.32
C GLN A 15 -13.56 7.78 6.82
N ARG A 16 -14.18 6.68 6.40
CA ARG A 16 -13.64 5.33 6.62
C ARG A 16 -12.22 5.26 6.05
N PRO A 17 -11.25 4.68 6.78
CA PRO A 17 -9.91 4.50 6.24
C PRO A 17 -9.95 3.59 5.01
N LYS A 18 -9.22 3.96 3.97
CA LYS A 18 -9.08 3.17 2.74
C LYS A 18 -8.32 1.89 3.05
N ARG A 19 -8.88 0.77 2.62
CA ARG A 19 -8.29 -0.55 2.82
C ARG A 19 -7.45 -0.95 1.62
N ILE A 20 -6.18 -1.21 1.89
CA ILE A 20 -5.23 -1.71 0.91
C ILE A 20 -4.99 -3.19 1.20
N LEU A 21 -5.35 -4.07 0.26
CA LEU A 21 -5.09 -5.49 0.36
C LEU A 21 -3.73 -5.81 -0.26
N ILE A 22 -2.93 -6.56 0.49
CA ILE A 22 -1.70 -7.16 -0.01
C ILE A 22 -1.83 -8.68 0.14
N PRO A 23 -2.31 -9.38 -0.90
CA PRO A 23 -2.62 -10.81 -0.81
C PRO A 23 -1.34 -11.65 -0.69
N HIS A 24 -0.31 -11.35 -1.49
CA HIS A 24 0.97 -12.06 -1.48
C HIS A 24 2.16 -11.13 -1.75
N GLY A 25 3.31 -11.40 -1.12
CA GLY A 25 4.50 -10.55 -1.20
C GLY A 25 4.50 -9.40 -0.19
N MET A 26 5.54 -8.55 -0.24
CA MET A 26 5.75 -7.39 0.65
C MET A 26 5.67 -7.70 2.17
N SER A 27 6.60 -8.51 2.69
CA SER A 27 6.74 -8.77 4.13
C SER A 27 6.97 -7.52 4.97
N GLU A 28 7.58 -6.50 4.36
CA GLU A 28 7.80 -5.16 4.90
C GLU A 28 6.47 -4.45 5.23
N ALA A 29 5.42 -4.73 4.48
CA ALA A 29 4.09 -4.15 4.64
C ALA A 29 3.31 -4.89 5.74
N LYS A 30 3.52 -4.45 6.98
CA LYS A 30 2.77 -4.93 8.14
C LYS A 30 1.31 -4.45 8.09
N ILE A 31 0.41 -5.27 8.62
CA ILE A 31 -1.02 -4.94 8.77
C ILE A 31 -1.18 -3.69 9.64
N GLY A 32 -2.17 -2.85 9.32
CA GLY A 32 -2.48 -1.63 10.07
C GLY A 32 -1.99 -0.34 9.39
N THR A 33 -1.89 0.73 10.17
CA THR A 33 -1.53 2.09 9.71
C THR A 33 -0.06 2.43 9.94
N ASN A 34 0.63 1.66 10.77
CA ASN A 34 1.95 2.01 11.33
C ASN A 34 3.01 2.27 10.25
N ILE A 35 2.99 1.55 9.13
CA ILE A 35 3.98 1.72 8.07
C ILE A 35 3.91 3.10 7.42
N PHE A 36 2.70 3.66 7.26
CA PHE A 36 2.53 5.01 6.70
C PHE A 36 3.06 6.07 7.67
N GLN A 37 2.82 5.89 8.96
CA GLN A 37 3.36 6.78 10.00
C GLN A 37 4.89 6.71 10.07
N GLN A 38 5.47 5.50 10.00
CA GLN A 38 6.92 5.29 10.02
C GLN A 38 7.63 5.90 8.80
N LEU A 39 7.00 5.84 7.63
CA LEU A 39 7.54 6.42 6.40
C LEU A 39 7.27 7.93 6.28
N GLY A 40 6.74 8.57 7.32
CA GLY A 40 6.43 10.00 7.32
C GLY A 40 5.33 10.36 6.32
N CYS A 41 4.51 9.39 5.88
CA CYS A 41 3.36 9.68 5.05
C CYS A 41 2.33 10.46 5.89
N PRO A 42 1.90 11.65 5.45
CA PRO A 42 0.97 12.49 6.21
C PRO A 42 -0.47 11.94 6.22
N VAL A 43 -0.69 10.71 5.74
CA VAL A 43 -1.99 10.07 5.59
C VAL A 43 -2.22 9.08 6.75
N ASN A 44 -3.13 9.45 7.65
CA ASN A 44 -3.69 8.58 8.68
C ASN A 44 -4.91 7.78 8.21
N THR A 45 -5.26 7.89 6.92
CA THR A 45 -6.52 7.38 6.35
C THR A 45 -6.37 6.05 5.61
N CYS A 46 -5.22 5.37 5.68
CA CYS A 46 -4.99 4.10 4.96
C CYS A 46 -4.62 2.96 5.92
N VAL A 47 -5.19 1.76 5.69
CA VAL A 47 -4.93 0.55 6.48
C VAL A 47 -4.58 -0.61 5.55
N ILE A 48 -3.51 -1.32 5.87
CA ILE A 48 -3.12 -2.56 5.17
C ILE A 48 -3.87 -3.76 5.76
N THR A 49 -4.43 -4.61 4.90
CA THR A 49 -5.17 -5.84 5.22
C THR A 49 -4.63 -7.03 4.40
N ARG A 50 -4.87 -8.27 4.84
CA ARG A 50 -4.39 -9.50 4.14
C ARG A 50 -5.48 -10.48 3.70
N ASP A 51 -6.62 -10.49 4.39
CA ASP A 51 -7.56 -11.62 4.29
C ASP A 51 -8.97 -11.22 3.83
N SER A 52 -9.17 -9.97 3.38
CA SER A 52 -10.51 -9.43 3.08
C SER A 52 -10.59 -8.68 1.74
N PRO A 53 -10.41 -9.38 0.60
CA PRO A 53 -10.44 -8.77 -0.73
C PRO A 53 -11.75 -8.06 -1.05
N GLU A 54 -12.88 -8.56 -0.57
CA GLU A 54 -14.21 -7.99 -0.76
C GLU A 54 -14.40 -6.63 -0.08
N THR A 55 -13.54 -6.29 0.89
CA THR A 55 -13.58 -5.01 1.61
C THR A 55 -12.46 -4.05 1.21
N ALA A 56 -11.63 -4.43 0.23
CA ALA A 56 -10.47 -3.66 -0.19
C ALA A 56 -10.86 -2.56 -1.19
N ASP A 57 -10.41 -1.33 -0.94
CA ASP A 57 -10.55 -0.23 -1.90
C ASP A 57 -9.42 -0.25 -2.94
N LEU A 58 -8.28 -0.89 -2.63
CA LEU A 58 -7.15 -1.10 -3.53
C LEU A 58 -6.49 -2.45 -3.25
N ILE A 59 -6.10 -3.18 -4.29
CA ILE A 59 -5.31 -4.41 -4.18
C ILE A 59 -3.95 -4.19 -4.84
N ILE A 60 -2.86 -4.44 -4.10
CA ILE A 60 -1.49 -4.30 -4.62
C ILE A 60 -0.87 -5.67 -4.77
N PHE A 61 -0.49 -6.00 -6.00
CA PHE A 61 0.30 -7.18 -6.30
C PHE A 61 1.77 -6.77 -6.44
N LYS A 62 2.66 -7.44 -5.71
CA LYS A 62 4.10 -7.31 -5.96
C LYS A 62 4.43 -8.20 -7.16
N ASP A 63 4.68 -7.59 -8.31
CA ASP A 63 5.21 -8.33 -9.45
C ASP A 63 6.58 -8.92 -9.08
N TYR A 64 6.72 -10.22 -9.33
CA TYR A 64 7.97 -10.94 -9.08
C TYR A 64 8.73 -11.05 -10.41
N ILE A 65 9.78 -10.24 -10.57
CA ILE A 65 10.72 -10.41 -11.67
C ILE A 65 11.78 -11.42 -11.22
N THR A 66 11.59 -12.69 -11.58
CA THR A 66 12.68 -13.67 -11.49
C THR A 66 13.66 -13.36 -12.61
N ASN A 67 14.93 -13.08 -12.28
CA ASN A 67 15.98 -13.20 -13.29
C ASN A 67 16.07 -14.67 -13.70
N ILE A 68 15.53 -15.00 -14.87
CA ILE A 68 15.84 -16.25 -15.57
C ILE A 68 17.37 -16.20 -15.74
N GLY A 69 18.08 -17.18 -15.15
CA GLY A 69 19.54 -17.12 -14.97
C GLY A 69 20.30 -16.63 -16.21
N ARG A 70 21.48 -16.03 -15.99
CA ARG A 70 22.32 -15.43 -17.05
C ARG A 70 22.26 -16.27 -18.33
N ARG A 71 21.69 -15.71 -19.40
CA ARG A 71 21.81 -16.31 -20.74
C ARG A 71 23.30 -16.54 -21.00
N PRO A 72 23.72 -17.74 -21.41
CA PRO A 72 25.10 -17.95 -21.78
C PRO A 72 25.45 -16.98 -22.91
N PRO A 73 26.68 -16.42 -22.93
CA PRO A 73 27.10 -15.63 -24.07
C PRO A 73 27.00 -16.48 -25.34
N ASN A 74 26.41 -15.92 -26.40
CA ASN A 74 26.19 -16.51 -27.74
C ASN A 74 25.04 -17.51 -27.88
N GLN A 75 23.88 -17.21 -27.31
CA GLN A 75 22.61 -17.83 -27.71
C GLN A 75 21.67 -16.80 -28.34
#